data_AF-Q0JF68-F1
#
_entry.id   AF-Q0JF68-F1
#
_cell.length_a   1.000
_cell.length_b   1.000
_cell.length_c   1.000
_cell.angle_alpha   90.00
_cell.angle_beta   90.00
_cell.angle_gamma   90.00
#
_symmetry.space_group_name_H-M   'P 1'
#
loop_
_entity.id
_entity.type
_entity.pdbx_description
1 polymer ?
#
loop_
_entity_poly.entity_id
_entity_poly.type
_entity_poly.pdbx_seq_one_letter_code
_entity_poly.pdbx_strand_id
1 'polypeptide(L)'
;FACADTHNIARLLVELIIGGALVFALVLWFLLSCWEQKRIRNVFDKGTGGARRFEYRNLAAATDHFSEDRKLGQGAFGAVYSGHLKLLDHQVAVKKIVRESSEGHKDFFAEVRTISEAKHKNLVKFFGWCSRGHSWNILRFMCSCFWSKKNNELFLVYELMTNGNLNDYLYKSESSEVLSWQTR
;
A
#
# COMPACT_ATOMS: atom_id res chain seq x y z
N PHE A 1 6.89 16.30 -64.64
CA PHE A 1 7.47 16.71 -63.34
C PHE A 1 6.42 16.91 -62.25
N ALA A 2 5.25 17.52 -62.52
CA ALA A 2 4.23 17.78 -61.48
C ALA A 2 3.50 16.55 -60.85
N CYS A 3 3.51 15.37 -61.48
CA CYS A 3 2.79 14.19 -60.96
C CYS A 3 3.57 13.41 -59.88
N ALA A 4 4.90 13.53 -59.83
CA ALA A 4 5.71 12.85 -58.82
C ALA A 4 5.67 13.58 -57.46
N ASP A 5 5.50 14.91 -57.47
CA ASP A 5 5.48 15.73 -56.26
C ASP A 5 4.20 15.53 -55.42
N THR A 6 3.04 15.34 -56.06
CA THR A 6 1.77 15.11 -55.35
C THR A 6 1.76 13.81 -54.55
N HIS A 7 2.40 12.75 -55.06
CA HIS A 7 2.53 11.49 -54.33
C HIS A 7 3.45 11.57 -53.11
N ASN A 8 4.55 12.33 -53.20
CA ASN A 8 5.47 12.55 -52.09
C ASN A 8 4.84 13.43 -51.00
N ILE A 9 4.12 14.48 -51.40
CA ILE A 9 3.37 15.34 -50.49
C ILE A 9 2.28 14.54 -49.76
N ALA A 10 1.54 13.68 -50.48
CA ALA A 10 0.52 12.83 -49.87
C ALA A 10 1.10 11.85 -48.84
N ARG A 11 2.27 11.25 -49.09
CA ARG A 11 2.95 10.34 -48.14
C ARG A 11 3.37 11.06 -46.86
N LEU A 12 3.99 12.23 -46.96
CA LEU A 12 4.42 13.03 -45.81
C LEU A 12 3.23 13.47 -44.93
N LEU A 13 2.10 13.83 -45.56
CA LEU A 13 0.88 14.17 -44.84
C LEU A 13 0.31 12.96 -44.09
N VAL A 14 0.31 11.78 -44.70
CA VAL A 14 -0.15 10.54 -44.04
C VAL A 14 0.72 10.18 -42.84
N GLU A 15 2.05 10.29 -42.96
CA GLU A 15 2.98 10.02 -41.84
C GLU A 15 2.80 11.00 -40.68
N LEU A 16 2.58 12.29 -40.97
CA LEU A 16 2.28 13.32 -39.96
C LEU A 16 0.96 13.06 -39.24
N ILE A 17 -0.07 12.61 -39.96
CA ILE A 17 -1.38 12.31 -39.37
C ILE A 17 -1.29 11.08 -38.47
N ILE A 18 -0.64 10.01 -38.93
CA ILE A 18 -0.46 8.77 -38.15
C ILE A 18 0.41 9.05 -36.92
N GLY A 19 1.53 9.75 -37.11
CA GLY A 19 2.43 10.14 -36.02
C GLY A 19 1.72 11.04 -35.00
N GLY A 20 0.98 12.05 -35.47
CA GLY A 20 0.20 12.95 -34.63
C GLY A 20 -0.89 12.23 -33.83
N ALA A 21 -1.62 11.31 -34.46
CA ALA A 21 -2.65 10.51 -33.81
C ALA A 21 -2.06 9.58 -32.73
N LEU A 22 -0.91 8.94 -32.99
CA LEU A 22 -0.20 8.11 -32.03
C LEU A 22 0.25 8.93 -30.81
N VAL A 23 0.87 10.09 -31.04
CA VAL A 23 1.32 10.98 -29.96
C VAL A 23 0.12 11.47 -29.14
N PHE A 24 -0.97 11.88 -29.79
CA PHE A 24 -2.17 12.32 -29.10
C PHE A 24 -2.80 11.20 -28.25
N ALA A 25 -2.89 9.99 -28.78
CA ALA A 25 -3.40 8.83 -28.04
C ALA A 25 -2.52 8.50 -26.82
N LEU A 26 -1.20 8.57 -26.96
CA LEU A 26 -0.26 8.39 -25.84
C LEU A 26 -0.42 9.46 -24.78
N VAL A 27 -0.56 10.73 -25.18
CA VAL A 27 -0.79 11.85 -24.27
C VAL A 27 -2.14 11.69 -23.55
N LEU A 28 -3.21 11.36 -24.27
CA LEU A 28 -4.52 11.14 -23.68
C LEU A 28 -4.51 9.96 -22.69
N TRP A 29 -3.91 8.84 -23.08
CA TRP A 29 -3.74 7.68 -22.21
C TRP A 29 -2.90 8.01 -20.97
N PHE A 30 -1.83 8.79 -21.13
CA PHE A 30 -1.00 9.29 -20.03
C PHE A 30 -1.79 10.19 -19.08
N LEU A 31 -2.57 11.14 -19.61
CA LEU A 31 -3.39 12.05 -18.83
C LEU A 31 -4.48 11.29 -18.07
N LEU A 32 -5.19 10.36 -18.73
CA LEU A 32 -6.21 9.53 -18.09
C LEU A 32 -5.60 8.62 -17.01
N SER A 33 -4.45 8.02 -17.28
CA SER A 33 -3.74 7.17 -16.31
C SER A 33 -3.22 7.99 -15.12
N CYS A 34 -2.68 9.19 -15.36
CA CYS A 34 -2.28 10.12 -14.31
C CYS A 34 -3.46 10.58 -13.46
N TRP A 35 -4.61 10.84 -14.10
CA TRP A 35 -5.85 11.20 -13.44
C TRP A 35 -6.36 10.09 -12.54
N GLU A 36 -6.40 8.85 -13.03
CA GLU A 36 -6.86 7.68 -12.27
C GLU A 36 -5.96 7.42 -11.05
N GLN A 37 -4.63 7.48 -11.24
CA GLN A 37 -3.65 7.30 -10.16
C GLN A 37 -3.72 8.41 -9.10
N LYS A 38 -3.99 9.66 -9.52
CA LYS A 38 -4.15 10.81 -8.62
C LYS A 38 -5.50 10.74 -7.89
N ARG A 39 -6.55 10.28 -8.57
CA ARG A 39 -7.88 10.03 -7.99
C ARG A 39 -7.80 9.00 -6.86
N ILE A 40 -7.17 7.84 -7.10
CA ILE A 40 -7.02 6.79 -6.08
C ILE A 40 -6.27 7.30 -4.85
N ARG A 41 -5.16 8.03 -5.04
CA ARG A 41 -4.43 8.67 -3.92
C ARG A 41 -5.29 9.68 -3.16
N ASN A 42 -5.98 10.57 -3.86
CA ASN A 42 -6.81 11.59 -3.21
C ASN A 42 -8.00 10.98 -2.46
N VAL A 43 -8.63 9.94 -3.01
CA VAL A 43 -9.70 9.18 -2.34
C VAL A 43 -9.14 8.52 -1.09
N PHE A 44 -7.94 7.96 -1.17
CA PHE A 44 -7.28 7.32 -0.05
C PHE A 44 -6.92 8.32 1.06
N ASP A 45 -6.28 9.45 0.73
CA ASP A 45 -5.91 10.47 1.72
C ASP A 45 -7.13 11.12 2.39
N LYS A 46 -8.29 11.17 1.70
CA LYS A 46 -9.56 11.64 2.25
C LYS A 46 -10.35 10.56 3.00
N GLY A 47 -10.16 9.29 2.67
CA GLY A 47 -10.93 8.16 3.19
C GLY A 47 -10.36 7.53 4.47
N THR A 48 -9.15 7.88 4.89
CA THR A 48 -8.50 7.26 6.06
C THR A 48 -9.06 7.68 7.42
N GLY A 49 -10.12 8.48 7.51
CA GLY A 49 -10.81 8.76 8.78
C GLY A 49 -9.92 9.30 9.93
N GLY A 50 -8.76 9.87 9.62
CA GLY A 50 -7.74 10.31 10.59
C GLY A 50 -6.53 9.37 10.79
N ALA A 51 -6.45 8.25 10.06
CA ALA A 51 -5.30 7.33 10.10
C ALA A 51 -4.07 7.95 9.41
N ARG A 52 -2.93 7.93 10.11
CA ARG A 52 -1.72 8.66 9.71
C ARG A 52 -0.87 7.87 8.72
N ARG A 53 -0.31 8.56 7.73
CA ARG A 53 0.76 7.97 6.90
C ARG A 53 2.08 8.09 7.65
N PHE A 54 2.72 6.95 7.91
CA PHE A 54 4.05 6.89 8.52
C PHE A 54 5.13 6.75 7.45
N GLU A 55 6.30 7.30 7.75
CA GLU A 55 7.50 7.06 6.96
C GLU A 55 8.14 5.74 7.40
N TYR A 56 8.69 5.00 6.42
CA TYR A 56 9.30 3.70 6.67
C TYR A 56 10.42 3.76 7.73
N ARG A 57 11.24 4.82 7.70
CA ARG A 57 12.33 5.00 8.67
C ARG A 57 11.85 5.00 10.13
N ASN A 58 10.65 5.54 10.38
CA ASN A 58 10.09 5.59 11.73
C ASN A 58 9.60 4.22 12.17
N LEU A 59 9.02 3.44 11.25
CA LEU A 59 8.62 2.06 11.53
C LEU A 59 9.82 1.15 11.72
N ALA A 60 10.83 1.25 10.85
CA ALA A 60 12.07 0.49 10.97
C ALA A 60 12.78 0.79 12.28
N ALA A 61 12.87 2.06 12.69
CA ALA A 61 13.45 2.41 13.99
C ALA A 61 12.61 1.88 15.16
N ALA A 62 11.27 1.84 15.04
CA ALA A 62 10.38 1.34 16.08
C ALA A 62 10.47 -0.18 16.25
N THR A 63 10.65 -0.92 15.15
CA THR A 63 10.68 -2.40 15.12
C THR A 63 12.09 -2.97 15.09
N ASP A 64 13.11 -2.16 15.37
CA ASP A 64 14.52 -2.54 15.25
C ASP A 64 14.84 -3.24 13.92
N HIS A 65 14.55 -2.53 12.83
CA HIS A 65 14.71 -2.98 11.46
C HIS A 65 13.94 -4.27 11.13
N PHE A 66 12.81 -4.49 11.79
CA PHE A 66 12.00 -5.71 11.68
C PHE A 66 12.80 -6.96 12.08
N SER A 67 13.56 -6.85 13.18
CA SER A 67 14.26 -7.99 13.78
C SER A 67 13.29 -9.11 14.15
N GLU A 68 13.74 -10.36 14.00
CA GLU A 68 12.98 -11.54 14.40
C GLU A 68 12.72 -11.55 15.92
N ASP A 69 13.57 -10.92 16.74
CA ASP A 69 13.37 -10.78 18.19
C ASP A 69 12.09 -10.00 18.55
N ARG A 70 11.63 -9.14 17.63
CA ARG A 70 10.40 -8.35 17.81
C ARG A 70 9.20 -8.97 17.12
N LYS A 71 9.35 -10.10 16.44
CA LYS A 71 8.27 -10.73 15.69
C LYS A 71 7.27 -11.38 16.62
N LEU A 72 6.02 -10.96 16.50
CA LEU A 72 4.89 -11.50 17.26
C LEU A 72 4.29 -12.73 16.56
N GLY A 73 4.40 -12.80 15.23
CA GLY A 73 3.89 -13.92 14.47
C GLY A 73 3.99 -13.72 12.96
N GLN A 74 3.76 -14.79 12.21
CA GLN A 74 3.73 -14.79 10.76
C GLN A 74 2.61 -15.71 10.26
N GLY A 75 1.90 -15.25 9.23
CA GLY A 75 0.89 -16.04 8.53
C GLY A 75 0.84 -15.69 7.05
N ALA A 76 -0.20 -16.16 6.37
CA ALA A 76 -0.39 -15.97 4.93
C ALA A 76 -0.43 -14.47 4.52
N PHE A 77 -0.94 -13.62 5.41
CA PHE A 77 -1.05 -12.17 5.17
C PHE A 77 0.21 -11.38 5.53
N GLY A 78 1.27 -12.08 5.94
CA GLY A 78 2.58 -11.53 6.27
C GLY A 78 2.95 -11.66 7.75
N ALA A 79 3.87 -10.80 8.21
CA ALA A 79 4.48 -10.90 9.53
C ALA A 79 4.16 -9.68 10.39
N VAL A 80 3.91 -9.90 11.68
CA VAL A 80 3.59 -8.86 12.65
C VAL A 80 4.78 -8.69 13.60
N TYR A 81 5.21 -7.45 13.79
CA TYR A 81 6.32 -7.09 14.66
C TYR A 81 5.84 -6.13 15.73
N SER A 82 6.33 -6.28 16.96
CA SER A 82 6.20 -5.29 18.02
C SER A 82 7.18 -4.15 17.80
N GLY A 83 6.81 -2.96 18.27
CA GLY A 83 7.71 -1.82 18.24
C GLY A 83 7.22 -0.69 19.12
N HIS A 84 8.10 0.28 19.35
CA HIS A 84 7.75 1.49 20.09
C HIS A 84 7.90 2.71 19.18
N LEU A 85 6.77 3.35 18.87
CA LEU A 85 6.74 4.47 17.95
C LEU A 85 6.95 5.79 18.71
N LYS A 86 8.21 6.27 18.70
CA LYS A 86 8.63 7.50 19.41
C LYS A 86 7.79 8.74 19.11
N LEU A 87 7.23 8.85 17.90
CA LEU A 87 6.39 9.99 17.48
C LEU A 87 5.06 10.07 18.23
N LEU A 88 4.56 8.95 18.73
CA LEU A 88 3.29 8.85 19.47
C LEU A 88 3.51 8.41 20.92
N ASP A 89 4.75 8.11 21.30
CA ASP A 89 5.11 7.50 22.59
C ASP A 89 4.22 6.29 22.93
N HIS A 90 4.08 5.37 21.97
CA HIS A 90 3.13 4.26 22.07
C HIS A 90 3.73 2.93 21.61
N GLN A 91 3.33 1.86 22.28
CA GLN A 91 3.59 0.48 21.84
C GLN A 91 2.69 0.17 20.63
N VAL A 92 3.29 -0.34 19.56
CA VAL A 92 2.60 -0.61 18.30
C VAL A 92 2.87 -2.02 17.81
N ALA A 93 1.89 -2.58 17.10
CA ALA A 93 2.05 -3.77 16.29
C ALA A 93 2.10 -3.35 14.81
N VAL A 94 3.20 -3.68 14.14
CA VAL A 94 3.45 -3.37 12.73
C VAL A 94 3.31 -4.64 11.91
N LYS A 95 2.22 -4.75 11.15
CA LYS A 95 1.97 -5.86 10.21
C LYS A 95 2.60 -5.53 8.86
N LYS A 96 3.69 -6.22 8.52
CA LYS A 96 4.30 -6.23 7.19
C LYS A 96 3.52 -7.17 6.28
N ILE A 97 2.91 -6.61 5.25
CA ILE A 97 2.13 -7.40 4.28
C ILE A 97 3.08 -8.08 3.30
N VAL A 98 3.03 -9.41 3.23
CA VAL A 98 3.72 -10.19 2.20
C VAL A 98 2.87 -10.18 0.94
N ARG A 99 3.48 -9.87 -0.20
CA ARG A 99 2.79 -9.73 -1.49
C ARG A 99 3.21 -10.85 -2.42
N GLU A 100 2.25 -11.69 -2.79
CA GLU A 100 2.47 -12.73 -3.81
C GLU A 100 2.01 -12.28 -5.21
N SER A 101 1.10 -11.28 -5.30
CA SER A 101 0.52 -10.84 -6.58
C SER A 101 0.25 -9.34 -6.67
N SER A 102 -0.15 -8.87 -7.86
CA SER A 102 -0.62 -7.48 -8.10
C SER A 102 -1.94 -7.16 -7.39
N GLU A 103 -2.71 -8.17 -7.00
CA GLU A 103 -4.01 -8.03 -6.33
C GLU A 103 -3.87 -7.57 -4.88
N GLY A 104 -2.78 -7.93 -4.20
CA GLY A 104 -2.53 -7.54 -2.80
C GLY A 104 -2.45 -6.02 -2.54
N HIS A 105 -2.30 -5.18 -3.58
CA HIS A 105 -2.50 -3.74 -3.43
C HIS A 105 -3.96 -3.39 -3.17
N LYS A 106 -4.88 -3.97 -3.94
CA LYS A 106 -6.31 -3.72 -3.79
C LYS A 106 -6.78 -4.17 -2.42
N ASP A 107 -6.31 -5.34 -1.97
CA ASP A 107 -6.65 -5.90 -0.65
C ASP A 107 -6.13 -5.02 0.48
N PHE A 108 -4.89 -4.53 0.38
CA PHE A 108 -4.35 -3.58 1.36
C PHE A 108 -5.18 -2.29 1.43
N PHE A 109 -5.56 -1.72 0.27
CA PHE A 109 -6.33 -0.48 0.25
C PHE A 109 -7.75 -0.69 0.78
N ALA A 110 -8.35 -1.84 0.51
CA ALA A 110 -9.62 -2.23 1.10
C ALA A 110 -9.49 -2.37 2.62
N GLU A 111 -8.48 -3.08 3.11
CA GLU A 111 -8.20 -3.26 4.55
C GLU A 111 -8.00 -1.91 5.24
N VAL A 112 -7.17 -1.02 4.69
CA VAL A 112 -6.99 0.32 5.27
C VAL A 112 -8.29 1.10 5.29
N ARG A 113 -9.05 1.14 4.19
CA ARG A 113 -10.30 1.91 4.12
C ARG A 113 -11.30 1.40 5.16
N THR A 114 -11.60 0.11 5.16
CA THR A 114 -12.57 -0.50 6.06
C THR A 114 -12.17 -0.32 7.53
N ILE A 115 -10.90 -0.55 7.87
CA ILE A 115 -10.43 -0.44 9.26
C ILE A 115 -10.35 1.03 9.70
N SER A 116 -10.01 1.94 8.79
CA SER A 116 -9.91 3.37 9.13
C SER A 116 -11.25 4.01 9.47
N GLU A 117 -12.33 3.52 8.86
CA GLU A 117 -13.71 3.93 9.14
C GLU A 117 -14.26 3.24 10.41
N ALA A 118 -13.74 2.07 10.77
CA ALA A 118 -14.18 1.29 11.92
C ALA A 118 -13.50 1.72 13.23
N LYS A 119 -14.21 2.46 14.09
CA LYS A 119 -13.76 2.82 15.44
C LYS A 119 -14.71 2.27 16.49
N HIS A 120 -14.30 1.22 17.20
CA HIS A 120 -15.09 0.60 18.25
C HIS A 120 -14.20 0.06 19.37
N LYS A 121 -14.72 0.02 20.61
CA LYS A 121 -13.98 -0.43 21.81
C LYS A 121 -13.47 -1.88 21.74
N ASN A 122 -14.11 -2.72 20.94
CA ASN A 122 -13.76 -4.13 20.75
C ASN A 122 -12.92 -4.37 19.48
N LEU A 123 -12.51 -3.31 18.79
CA LEU A 123 -11.63 -3.39 17.63
C LEU A 123 -10.27 -2.81 18.00
N VAL A 124 -9.20 -3.47 17.55
CA VAL A 124 -7.83 -2.99 17.74
C VAL A 124 -7.72 -1.60 17.13
N LYS A 125 -7.20 -0.64 17.90
CA LYS A 125 -7.03 0.71 17.43
C LYS A 125 -6.02 0.75 16.28
N PHE A 126 -6.48 1.25 15.14
CA PHE A 126 -5.64 1.47 13.97
C PHE A 126 -5.03 2.87 14.02
N PHE A 127 -3.69 2.94 13.97
CA PHE A 127 -2.97 4.21 13.97
C PHE A 127 -2.70 4.72 12.55
N GLY A 128 -2.45 3.81 11.62
CA GLY A 128 -2.10 4.22 10.27
C GLY A 128 -1.35 3.18 9.46
N TRP A 129 -0.72 3.65 8.40
CA TRP A 129 -0.13 2.79 7.38
C TRP A 129 1.18 3.38 6.85
N CYS A 130 2.01 2.53 6.26
CA CYS A 130 3.19 2.95 5.52
C CYS A 130 3.25 2.19 4.20
N SER A 131 3.64 2.90 3.15
CA SER A 131 3.95 2.31 1.85
C SER A 131 5.32 2.79 1.43
N ARG A 132 6.24 1.83 1.31
CA ARG A 132 7.60 2.04 0.81
C ARG A 132 7.63 1.54 -0.63
N GLY A 133 7.58 2.50 -1.56
CA GLY A 133 7.69 2.24 -2.99
C GLY A 133 8.82 3.05 -3.61
N HIS A 134 9.35 2.56 -4.72
CA HIS A 134 10.33 3.30 -5.50
C HIS A 134 9.70 4.57 -6.10
N SER A 135 10.45 5.67 -6.01
CA SER A 135 10.10 6.98 -6.56
C SER A 135 9.62 6.87 -8.01
N TRP A 136 8.51 7.52 -8.31
CA TRP A 136 7.98 7.62 -9.66
C TRP A 136 8.83 8.62 -10.44
N ASN A 137 9.88 8.15 -11.12
CA ASN A 137 10.55 8.97 -12.12
C ASN A 137 9.70 9.04 -13.39
N ILE A 138 9.80 10.15 -14.12
CA ILE A 138 9.05 10.41 -15.36
C ILE A 138 9.26 9.29 -16.41
N LEU A 139 10.43 8.65 -16.37
CA LEU A 139 10.81 7.54 -17.24
C LEU A 139 9.99 6.26 -16.95
N ARG A 140 9.61 6.00 -15.70
CA ARG A 140 8.76 4.85 -15.33
C ARG A 140 7.28 5.11 -15.57
N PHE A 141 6.88 6.38 -15.60
CA PHE A 141 5.56 6.85 -16.00
C PHE A 141 5.26 6.51 -17.47
N MET A 142 6.24 6.66 -18.36
CA MET A 142 6.12 6.27 -19.77
C MET A 142 6.09 4.73 -19.99
N CYS A 143 6.74 3.95 -19.12
CA CYS A 143 6.73 2.48 -19.18
C CYS A 143 5.51 1.81 -18.51
N SER A 144 4.55 2.58 -17.98
CA SER A 144 3.37 2.07 -17.27
C SER A 144 2.50 1.09 -18.08
N CYS A 145 2.61 1.06 -19.41
CA CYS A 145 1.94 0.06 -20.25
C CYS A 145 2.64 -1.30 -20.25
N PHE A 146 3.96 -1.36 -20.03
CA PHE A 146 4.74 -2.56 -20.33
C PHE A 146 5.47 -3.13 -19.12
N TRP A 147 5.93 -2.31 -18.17
CA TRP A 147 6.69 -2.82 -17.03
C TRP A 147 6.57 -1.86 -15.87
N SER A 148 5.90 -2.26 -14.78
CA SER A 148 6.55 -2.30 -13.46
C SER A 148 5.66 -2.91 -12.39
N LYS A 149 5.50 -4.23 -12.48
CA LYS A 149 5.16 -5.08 -11.33
C LYS A 149 6.45 -5.18 -10.48
N LYS A 150 6.66 -4.27 -9.52
CA LYS A 150 7.75 -4.43 -8.54
C LYS A 150 7.37 -3.89 -7.16
N ASN A 151 7.19 -4.84 -6.24
CA ASN A 151 7.34 -4.87 -4.79
C ASN A 151 7.44 -3.51 -4.09
N ASN A 152 6.30 -2.86 -3.84
CA ASN A 152 6.23 -1.89 -2.74
C ASN A 152 6.06 -2.68 -1.44
N GLU A 153 6.78 -2.33 -0.39
CA GLU A 153 6.54 -2.90 0.94
C GLU A 153 5.39 -2.12 1.59
N LEU A 154 4.41 -2.85 2.14
CA LEU A 154 3.26 -2.27 2.82
C LEU A 154 3.26 -2.66 4.28
N PHE A 155 2.88 -1.69 5.11
CA PHE A 155 2.82 -1.86 6.54
C PHE A 155 1.52 -1.26 7.07
N LEU A 156 0.93 -1.95 8.03
CA LEU A 156 -0.20 -1.49 8.82
C LEU A 156 0.24 -1.35 10.26
N VAL A 157 -0.18 -0.28 10.92
CA VAL A 157 0.25 0.09 12.27
C VAL A 157 -0.96 0.10 13.18
N TYR A 158 -0.92 -0.76 14.18
CA TYR A 158 -1.97 -0.97 15.17
C TYR A 158 -1.44 -0.74 16.57
N GLU A 159 -2.36 -0.60 17.51
CA GLU A 159 -2.08 -0.74 18.94
C GLU A 159 -1.57 -2.15 19.26
N LEU A 160 -0.54 -2.23 20.09
CA LEU A 160 -0.03 -3.51 20.57
C LEU A 160 -0.97 -4.05 21.66
N MET A 161 -1.52 -5.24 21.42
CA MET A 161 -2.32 -5.95 22.42
C MET A 161 -1.43 -6.68 23.41
N THR A 162 -1.34 -6.16 24.65
CA THR A 162 -0.47 -6.71 25.71
C THR A 162 -0.86 -8.11 26.17
N ASN A 163 -2.14 -8.45 26.01
CA ASN A 163 -2.68 -9.76 26.39
C ASN A 163 -2.41 -10.83 25.33
N GLY A 164 -1.80 -10.50 24.19
CA GLY A 164 -1.58 -11.48 23.13
C GLY A 164 -2.86 -11.86 22.40
N ASN A 165 -2.86 -13.02 21.75
CA ASN A 165 -3.98 -13.45 20.90
C ASN A 165 -4.87 -14.50 21.61
N LEU A 166 -6.12 -14.63 21.16
CA LEU A 166 -7.08 -15.58 21.74
C LEU A 166 -6.61 -17.04 21.60
N ASN A 167 -5.91 -17.37 20.52
CA ASN A 167 -5.43 -18.73 20.26
C ASN A 167 -4.42 -19.17 21.35
N ASP A 168 -3.58 -18.25 21.82
CA ASP A 168 -2.64 -18.51 22.92
C ASP A 168 -3.41 -18.88 24.20
N TYR A 169 -4.52 -18.20 24.49
CA TYR A 169 -5.37 -18.50 25.65
C TYR A 169 -6.18 -19.79 25.51
N LEU A 170 -6.60 -20.14 24.30
CA LEU A 170 -7.38 -21.35 24.05
C LEU A 170 -6.50 -22.62 24.08
N TYR A 171 -5.24 -22.51 23.68
CA TYR A 171 -4.36 -23.68 23.51
C TYR A 171 -3.16 -23.75 24.46
N LYS A 172 -2.84 -22.71 25.26
CA LYS A 172 -1.98 -22.87 26.44
C LYS A 172 -2.76 -23.52 27.57
N SER A 173 -2.81 -24.84 27.56
CA SER A 173 -3.01 -25.62 28.78
C SER A 173 -1.79 -25.45 29.69
N GLU A 174 -2.05 -25.10 30.94
CA GLU A 174 -1.10 -24.91 32.06
C GLU A 174 -0.50 -23.50 32.20
N SER A 175 -0.91 -22.80 33.27
CA SER A 175 -0.30 -21.59 33.87
C SER A 175 -0.78 -20.17 33.49
N SER A 176 -1.97 -19.98 32.93
CA SER A 176 -2.60 -18.64 32.93
C SER A 176 -3.86 -18.66 33.78
N GLU A 177 -3.97 -17.72 34.73
CA GLU A 177 -5.16 -17.51 35.57
C GLU A 177 -6.44 -17.66 34.72
N VAL A 178 -7.30 -18.60 35.12
CA VAL A 178 -8.60 -18.79 34.50
C VAL A 178 -9.34 -17.45 34.57
N LEU A 179 -9.61 -16.85 33.41
CA LEU A 179 -10.34 -15.58 33.32
C LEU A 179 -11.67 -15.72 34.05
N SER A 180 -11.91 -14.80 35.01
CA SER A 180 -13.15 -14.78 35.80
C SER A 180 -14.37 -14.58 34.90
N TRP A 181 -15.54 -15.08 35.32
CA TRP A 181 -16.78 -14.94 34.54
C TRP A 181 -17.14 -13.47 34.26
N GLN A 182 -16.75 -12.53 35.13
CA GLN A 182 -16.97 -11.11 34.91
C GLN A 182 -16.10 -10.51 33.78
N THR A 183 -15.03 -11.20 33.37
CA THR A 183 -14.11 -10.76 32.31
C THR A 183 -14.41 -11.44 30.96
N ARG A 184 -15.38 -12.36 30.91
CA ARG A 184 -15.83 -13.05 29.68
C ARG A 184 -16.81 -12.23 28.87
#